data_AF-X6ELY0-F1
#
_entry.id   AF-X6ELY0-F1
#
_cell.length_a   1.000
_cell.length_b   1.000
_cell.length_c   1.000
_cell.angle_alpha   90.00
_cell.angle_beta   90.00
_cell.angle_gamma   90.00
#
_symmetry.space_group_name_H-M   'P 1'
#
loop_
_entity.id
_entity.type
_entity.pdbx_description
1 polymer ?
#
loop_
_entity_poly.entity_id
_entity_poly.type
_entity_poly.pdbx_seq_one_letter_code
_entity_poly.pdbx_strand_id
1 'polypeptide(L)'
;MHRTFTRQQLYDLVWSTSIVTLAESFDISDRGLAKTCARYQIPVPGRGYWAKIEAGQSAPKTPLWKIYNPTLEIVHIGGHKPAINPYVAFAIEAAAGTVRKSKEERQATAAPNQTTDGAEKGPSSRAPKAKVVFELVKRPYKAVTGLWQR
;
A
#
# COMPACT_ATOMS: atom_id res chain seq x y z
N MET A 1 -3.24 -17.59 1.79
CA MET A 1 -4.14 -18.42 2.63
C MET A 1 -5.24 -17.55 3.21
N HIS A 2 -6.45 -18.09 3.40
CA HIS A 2 -7.56 -17.38 4.07
C HIS A 2 -7.70 -17.91 5.50
N ARG A 3 -7.66 -17.02 6.50
CA ARG A 3 -7.84 -17.37 7.91
C ARG A 3 -8.98 -16.54 8.50
N THR A 4 -9.73 -17.14 9.42
CA THR A 4 -10.85 -16.49 10.11
C THR A 4 -10.56 -16.45 11.61
N PHE A 5 -10.71 -15.29 12.21
CA PHE A 5 -10.47 -15.05 13.64
C PHE A 5 -11.66 -14.30 14.25
N THR A 6 -11.88 -14.46 15.55
CA THR A 6 -12.78 -13.53 16.25
C THR A 6 -12.06 -12.20 16.49
N ARG A 7 -12.82 -11.13 16.64
CA ARG A 7 -12.30 -9.79 16.91
C ARG A 7 -11.45 -9.76 18.20
N GLN A 8 -11.89 -10.45 19.23
CA GLN A 8 -11.14 -10.61 20.49
C GLN A 8 -9.85 -11.39 20.28
N GLN A 9 -9.93 -12.53 19.59
CA GLN A 9 -8.74 -13.36 19.32
C GLN A 9 -7.68 -12.60 18.53
N LEU A 10 -8.08 -11.81 17.52
CA LEU A 10 -7.14 -11.00 16.76
C LEU A 10 -6.55 -9.85 17.61
N TYR A 11 -7.35 -9.25 18.49
CA TYR A 11 -6.85 -8.27 19.45
C TYR A 11 -5.79 -8.90 20.36
N ASP A 12 -6.07 -10.05 20.96
CA ASP A 12 -5.13 -10.72 21.87
C ASP A 12 -3.81 -11.07 21.16
N LEU A 13 -3.87 -11.53 19.91
CA LEU A 13 -2.70 -11.77 19.09
C LEU A 13 -1.88 -10.49 18.87
N VAL A 14 -2.52 -9.39 18.45
CA VAL A 14 -1.85 -8.10 18.19
C VAL A 14 -1.23 -7.48 19.45
N TRP A 15 -1.78 -7.77 20.64
CA TRP A 15 -1.26 -7.29 21.92
C TRP A 15 -0.32 -8.26 22.62
N SER A 16 -0.18 -9.48 22.11
CA SER A 16 0.79 -10.49 22.57
C SER A 16 2.05 -10.49 21.71
N THR A 17 1.91 -10.20 20.42
CA THR A 17 3.00 -10.21 19.43
C THR A 17 2.91 -9.01 18.51
N SER A 18 4.03 -8.52 17.98
CA SER A 18 4.03 -7.37 17.08
C SER A 18 3.29 -7.64 15.77
N ILE A 19 2.73 -6.58 15.15
CA ILE A 19 2.08 -6.70 13.82
C ILE A 19 3.05 -7.22 12.76
N VAL A 20 4.33 -6.86 12.83
CA VAL A 20 5.33 -7.26 11.81
C VAL A 20 5.50 -8.77 11.83
N THR A 21 5.77 -9.32 13.02
CA THR A 21 5.90 -10.78 13.22
C THR A 21 4.59 -11.54 12.90
N LEU A 22 3.43 -10.97 13.21
CA LEU A 22 2.15 -11.58 12.85
C LEU A 22 1.92 -11.56 11.33
N ALA A 23 2.28 -10.47 10.67
CA ALA A 23 2.13 -10.33 9.23
C ALA A 23 2.97 -11.36 8.47
N GLU A 24 4.21 -11.61 8.92
CA GLU A 24 5.05 -12.71 8.42
C GLU A 24 4.39 -14.08 8.62
N SER A 25 3.84 -14.35 9.81
CA SER A 25 3.16 -15.62 10.11
C SER A 25 1.89 -15.87 9.28
N PHE A 26 1.28 -14.79 8.79
CA PHE A 26 0.05 -14.79 8.00
C PHE A 26 0.32 -14.64 6.50
N ASP A 27 1.57 -14.48 6.07
CA ASP A 27 1.96 -14.24 4.68
C ASP A 27 1.22 -13.04 4.07
N ILE A 28 1.13 -11.95 4.84
CA ILE A 28 0.50 -10.69 4.43
C ILE A 28 1.45 -9.53 4.68
N SER A 29 1.21 -8.40 4.02
CA SER A 29 1.90 -7.16 4.38
C SER A 29 1.45 -6.66 5.76
N ASP A 30 2.41 -6.12 6.51
CA ASP A 30 2.21 -5.36 7.75
C ASP A 30 1.10 -4.31 7.62
N ARG A 31 1.10 -3.56 6.51
CA ARG A 31 0.09 -2.54 6.19
C ARG A 31 -1.26 -3.15 5.86
N GLY A 32 -1.28 -4.34 5.25
CA GLY A 32 -2.50 -5.12 5.01
C GLY A 32 -3.15 -5.58 6.32
N LEU A 33 -2.35 -6.07 7.26
CA LEU A 33 -2.82 -6.44 8.59
C LEU A 33 -3.32 -5.22 9.36
N ALA A 34 -2.56 -4.12 9.38
CA ALA A 34 -2.95 -2.89 10.06
C ALA A 34 -4.27 -2.31 9.51
N LYS A 35 -4.45 -2.32 8.17
CA LYS A 35 -5.73 -1.94 7.54
C LYS A 35 -6.87 -2.85 7.98
N THR A 36 -6.60 -4.14 8.16
CA THR A 36 -7.60 -5.10 8.62
C THR A 36 -8.01 -4.78 10.06
N CYS A 37 -7.06 -4.59 10.97
CA CYS A 37 -7.35 -4.17 12.35
C CYS A 37 -8.18 -2.87 12.39
N ALA A 38 -7.84 -1.88 11.56
CA ALA A 38 -8.58 -0.62 11.47
C ALA A 38 -10.05 -0.81 11.02
N ARG A 39 -10.30 -1.65 10.02
CA ARG A 39 -11.68 -1.95 9.55
C ARG A 39 -12.53 -2.60 10.64
N TYR A 40 -11.94 -3.50 11.42
CA TYR A 40 -12.61 -4.20 12.51
C TYR A 40 -12.55 -3.44 13.85
N GLN A 41 -12.12 -2.18 13.83
CA GLN A 41 -12.03 -1.31 15.01
C GLN A 41 -11.26 -1.99 16.17
N ILE A 42 -10.16 -2.67 15.83
CA ILE A 42 -9.24 -3.28 16.77
C ILE A 42 -8.12 -2.26 17.02
N PRO A 43 -7.94 -1.79 18.28
CA PRO A 43 -6.86 -0.89 18.61
C PRO A 43 -5.53 -1.63 18.49
N VAL A 44 -4.58 -0.98 17.82
CA VAL A 44 -3.22 -1.50 17.58
C VAL A 44 -2.24 -0.73 18.47
N PRO A 45 -1.23 -1.38 19.06
CA PRO A 45 -0.19 -0.68 19.80
C PRO A 45 0.50 0.38 18.94
N GLY A 46 0.71 1.57 19.50
CA GLY A 46 1.38 2.67 18.82
C GLY A 46 2.85 2.37 18.50
N ARG A 47 3.45 3.19 17.62
CA ARG A 47 4.90 3.14 17.33
C ARG A 47 5.69 3.27 18.63
N GLY A 48 6.57 2.31 18.88
CA GLY A 48 7.43 2.28 20.06
C GLY A 48 6.82 1.61 21.30
N TYR A 49 5.59 1.10 21.25
CA TYR A 49 5.04 0.26 22.32
C TYR A 49 5.97 -0.92 22.64
N TRP A 50 6.36 -1.67 21.61
CA TRP A 50 7.25 -2.83 21.75
C TRP A 50 8.66 -2.44 22.24
N ALA A 51 9.21 -1.32 21.76
CA ALA A 51 10.49 -0.81 22.25
C ALA A 51 10.45 -0.46 23.75
N LYS A 52 9.32 0.04 24.27
CA LYS A 52 9.14 0.29 25.70
C LYS A 52 9.08 -1.01 26.50
N ILE A 53 8.34 -2.01 26.00
CA ILE A 53 8.25 -3.34 26.64
C ILE A 53 9.62 -4.02 26.67
N GLU A 54 10.38 -3.98 25.58
CA GLU A 54 11.75 -4.51 25.50
C GLU A 54 12.71 -3.78 26.45
N ALA A 55 12.53 -2.47 26.63
CA ALA A 55 13.27 -1.68 27.61
C ALA A 55 12.82 -1.90 29.08
N GLY A 56 11.89 -2.84 29.33
CA GLY A 56 11.36 -3.14 30.67
C GLY A 56 10.42 -2.08 31.23
N GLN A 57 9.94 -1.15 30.40
CA GLN A 57 9.00 -0.10 30.81
C GLN A 57 7.55 -0.59 30.71
N SER A 58 6.72 -0.15 31.66
CA SER A 58 5.27 -0.39 31.60
C SER A 58 4.65 0.49 30.52
N ALA A 59 3.98 -0.13 29.55
CA ALA A 59 3.24 0.56 28.49
C ALA A 59 1.75 0.21 28.58
N PRO A 60 0.85 1.21 28.67
CA PRO A 60 -0.58 0.97 28.84
C PRO A 60 -1.17 0.27 27.61
N LYS A 61 -2.01 -0.75 27.85
CA LYS A 61 -2.77 -1.43 26.80
C LYS A 61 -4.09 -0.71 26.56
N THR A 62 -4.42 -0.43 25.30
CA THR A 62 -5.70 0.18 24.94
C THR A 62 -6.77 -0.89 24.93
N PRO A 63 -7.82 -0.80 25.77
CA PRO A 63 -8.83 -1.83 25.85
C PRO A 63 -9.62 -1.94 24.54
N LEU A 64 -10.03 -3.17 24.21
CA LEU A 64 -10.91 -3.43 23.08
C LEU A 64 -12.32 -2.89 23.37
N TRP A 65 -12.77 -1.89 22.62
CA TRP A 65 -14.12 -1.34 22.77
C TRP A 65 -15.19 -2.37 22.39
N LYS A 66 -16.28 -2.44 23.15
CA LYS A 66 -17.43 -3.28 22.81
C LYS A 66 -18.20 -2.64 21.65
N ILE A 67 -18.49 -3.41 20.62
CA ILE A 67 -19.25 -2.97 19.44
C ILE A 67 -20.48 -3.87 19.33
N TYR A 68 -21.63 -3.30 19.00
CA TYR A 68 -22.90 -4.03 18.87
C TYR A 68 -23.15 -4.56 17.44
N ASN A 69 -22.19 -4.37 16.52
CA ASN A 69 -22.33 -4.80 15.13
C ASN A 69 -21.80 -6.24 14.96
N PRO A 70 -22.68 -7.23 14.74
CA PRO A 70 -22.28 -8.64 14.63
C PRO A 70 -21.38 -8.91 13.41
N THR A 71 -21.44 -8.06 12.37
CA THR A 71 -20.61 -8.21 11.17
C THR A 71 -19.13 -7.95 11.43
N LEU A 72 -18.79 -7.21 12.49
CA LEU A 72 -17.40 -6.90 12.85
C LEU A 72 -16.80 -7.89 13.86
N GLU A 73 -17.57 -8.87 14.33
CA GLU A 73 -17.08 -9.87 15.28
C GLU A 73 -16.14 -10.88 14.64
N ILE A 74 -16.29 -11.13 13.33
CA ILE A 74 -15.53 -12.13 12.59
C ILE A 74 -14.60 -11.44 11.60
N VAL A 75 -13.29 -11.65 11.77
CA VAL A 75 -12.22 -11.07 10.96
C VAL A 75 -11.69 -12.09 9.97
N HIS A 76 -11.66 -11.70 8.69
CA HIS A 76 -11.07 -12.51 7.63
C HIS A 76 -9.72 -11.92 7.17
N ILE A 77 -8.67 -12.72 7.24
CA ILE A 77 -7.31 -12.37 6.83
C ILE A 77 -6.96 -13.09 5.53
N GLY A 78 -6.44 -12.35 4.53
CA GLY A 78 -5.90 -12.93 3.29
C GLY A 78 -6.81 -12.90 2.05
N GLY A 79 -7.97 -12.26 2.11
CA GLY A 79 -8.95 -12.29 1.00
C GLY A 79 -9.87 -11.08 0.86
N HIS A 80 -9.50 -9.93 1.43
CA HIS A 80 -10.37 -8.74 1.39
C HIS A 80 -10.48 -8.17 -0.03
N LYS A 81 -11.55 -8.54 -0.75
CA LYS A 81 -11.99 -7.84 -1.95
C LYS A 81 -12.78 -6.59 -1.53
N PRO A 82 -12.31 -5.37 -1.85
CA PRO A 82 -13.12 -4.20 -1.58
C PRO A 82 -14.44 -4.31 -2.34
N ALA A 83 -15.53 -3.86 -1.73
CA ALA A 83 -16.78 -3.67 -2.45
C ALA A 83 -16.55 -2.55 -3.49
N ILE A 84 -16.32 -2.95 -4.74
CA ILE A 84 -16.06 -2.04 -5.85
C ILE A 84 -17.43 -1.61 -6.41
N ASN A 85 -17.65 -0.30 -6.54
CA ASN A 85 -18.80 0.22 -7.25
C ASN A 85 -18.76 -0.30 -8.71
N PRO A 86 -19.89 -0.76 -9.29
CA PRO A 86 -19.93 -1.31 -10.65
C PRO A 86 -19.27 -0.41 -11.72
N TYR A 87 -19.36 0.91 -11.58
CA TYR A 87 -18.72 1.85 -12.49
C TYR A 87 -17.18 1.79 -12.45
N VAL A 88 -16.63 1.64 -11.24
CA VAL A 88 -15.17 1.54 -11.03
C VAL A 88 -14.66 0.20 -11.57
N ALA A 89 -15.44 -0.87 -11.51
CA ALA A 89 -15.09 -2.16 -12.12
C ALA A 89 -14.93 -2.03 -13.65
N PHE A 90 -15.89 -1.38 -14.32
CA PHE A 90 -15.83 -1.11 -15.75
C PHE A 90 -14.60 -0.27 -16.14
N ALA A 91 -14.33 0.79 -15.39
CA ALA A 91 -13.16 1.64 -15.64
C ALA A 91 -11.83 0.88 -15.49
N ILE A 92 -11.71 -0.02 -14.51
CA ILE A 92 -10.51 -0.86 -14.31
C ILE A 92 -10.32 -1.83 -15.49
N GLU A 93 -11.40 -2.45 -15.98
CA GLU A 93 -11.33 -3.36 -17.13
C GLU A 93 -10.86 -2.65 -18.40
N ALA A 94 -11.47 -1.49 -18.70
CA ALA A 94 -11.07 -0.66 -19.83
C ALA A 94 -9.58 -0.27 -19.73
N ALA A 95 -9.12 0.15 -18.54
CA ALA A 95 -7.73 0.48 -18.30
C ALA A 95 -6.80 -0.74 -18.47
N ALA A 96 -7.17 -1.91 -17.93
CA ALA A 96 -6.37 -3.13 -18.03
C ALA A 96 -6.21 -3.60 -19.49
N GLY A 97 -7.23 -3.44 -20.33
CA GLY A 97 -7.17 -3.76 -21.76
C GLY A 97 -6.13 -2.93 -22.51
N THR A 98 -6.08 -1.61 -22.27
CA THR A 98 -5.08 -0.73 -22.90
C THR A 98 -3.64 -1.06 -22.50
N VAL A 99 -3.42 -1.42 -21.23
CA VAL A 99 -2.10 -1.81 -20.72
C VAL A 99 -1.64 -3.14 -21.33
N ARG A 100 -2.54 -4.11 -21.54
CA ARG A 100 -2.21 -5.38 -22.20
C ARG A 100 -1.78 -5.17 -23.64
N LYS A 101 -2.57 -4.43 -24.42
CA LYS A 101 -2.27 -4.12 -25.82
C LYS A 101 -0.92 -3.41 -25.97
N SER A 102 -0.65 -2.40 -25.14
CA SER A 102 0.65 -1.71 -25.17
C SER A 102 1.83 -2.57 -24.67
N LYS A 103 1.60 -3.53 -23.76
CA LYS A 103 2.62 -4.49 -23.33
C LYS A 103 2.94 -5.52 -24.41
N GLU A 104 1.93 -6.01 -25.12
CA GLU A 104 2.05 -6.92 -26.26
C GLU A 104 2.80 -6.24 -27.41
N GLU A 105 2.47 -5.00 -27.75
CA GLU A 105 3.19 -4.19 -28.75
C GLU A 105 4.68 -4.00 -28.38
N ARG A 106 4.96 -3.73 -27.09
CA ARG A 106 6.34 -3.62 -26.59
C ARG A 106 7.09 -4.95 -26.59
N GLN A 107 6.42 -6.07 -26.33
CA GLN A 107 7.03 -7.40 -26.34
C GLN A 107 7.26 -7.92 -27.76
N ALA A 108 6.36 -7.64 -28.70
CA ALA A 108 6.54 -7.93 -30.12
C ALA A 108 7.74 -7.18 -30.72
N THR A 109 8.08 -6.01 -30.15
CA THR A 109 9.27 -5.23 -30.56
C THR A 109 10.56 -5.73 -29.87
N ALA A 110 10.50 -6.68 -28.93
CA ALA A 110 11.61 -6.99 -28.01
C ALA A 110 12.44 -8.27 -28.27
N ALA A 111 12.15 -9.13 -29.26
CA ALA A 111 13.06 -10.23 -29.68
C ALA A 111 12.68 -10.80 -31.07
N PRO A 112 13.64 -11.23 -31.94
CA PRO A 112 14.94 -11.82 -31.60
C PRO A 112 16.16 -11.07 -32.17
N ASN A 113 17.26 -11.04 -31.40
CA ASN A 113 18.60 -11.03 -31.97
C ASN A 113 19.52 -11.87 -31.06
N GLN A 114 19.97 -13.02 -31.54
CA GLN A 114 21.03 -13.82 -30.93
C GLN A 114 22.10 -14.13 -32.01
N THR A 115 23.30 -13.54 -31.80
CA THR A 115 24.69 -14.07 -31.96
C THR A 115 25.15 -14.63 -33.33
N THR A 116 26.31 -14.35 -33.92
CA THR A 116 27.64 -13.74 -33.61
C THR A 116 28.16 -13.07 -34.92
N ASP A 117 29.01 -12.04 -34.95
CA ASP A 117 30.47 -12.07 -34.76
C ASP A 117 31.04 -10.65 -34.97
N GLY A 118 32.19 -10.36 -34.38
CA GLY A 118 33.06 -9.27 -34.83
C GLY A 118 33.07 -8.01 -33.96
N ALA A 119 34.27 -7.66 -33.53
CA ALA A 119 34.60 -6.46 -32.79
C ALA A 119 34.15 -5.16 -33.50
N GLU A 120 33.67 -4.19 -32.73
CA GLU A 120 34.22 -2.83 -32.63
C GLU A 120 33.35 -1.98 -31.68
N LYS A 121 34.01 -1.29 -30.73
CA LYS A 121 33.36 -0.35 -29.81
C LYS A 121 32.97 0.92 -30.57
N GLY A 122 31.70 1.02 -31.00
CA GLY A 122 31.06 2.25 -31.46
C GLY A 122 30.13 2.86 -30.39
N PRO A 123 29.99 4.19 -30.29
CA PRO A 123 29.33 4.84 -29.15
C PRO A 123 27.81 4.62 -29.16
N SER A 124 27.30 4.13 -28.03
CA SER A 124 25.89 3.89 -27.75
C SER A 124 25.10 5.20 -27.70
N SER A 125 24.39 5.54 -28.78
CA SER A 125 23.36 6.59 -28.79
C SER A 125 22.05 6.06 -28.19
N ARG A 126 22.03 5.81 -26.88
CA ARG A 126 20.77 5.73 -26.12
C ARG A 126 20.36 7.16 -25.77
N ALA A 127 19.34 7.68 -26.44
CA ALA A 127 18.75 8.97 -26.07
C ALA A 127 18.37 8.96 -24.58
N PRO A 128 18.86 9.90 -23.76
CA PRO A 128 18.59 9.90 -22.34
C PRO A 128 17.10 10.17 -22.11
N LYS A 129 16.44 9.33 -21.28
CA LYS A 129 15.08 9.59 -20.81
C LYS A 129 15.05 11.00 -20.21
N ALA A 130 14.19 11.86 -20.74
CA ALA A 130 14.07 13.25 -20.31
C ALA A 130 13.93 13.28 -18.78
N LYS A 131 14.90 13.92 -18.13
CA LYS A 131 14.91 14.08 -16.68
C LYS A 131 13.76 15.02 -16.36
N VAL A 132 12.69 14.51 -15.75
CA VAL A 132 11.58 15.33 -15.25
C VAL A 132 12.16 16.18 -14.11
N VAL A 133 12.54 17.41 -14.45
CA VAL A 133 12.95 18.41 -13.48
C VAL A 133 11.68 19.03 -12.93
N PHE A 134 11.34 18.68 -11.69
CA PHE A 134 10.34 19.43 -10.94
C PHE A 134 10.99 20.76 -10.54
N GLU A 135 10.63 21.84 -11.25
CA GLU A 135 10.98 23.18 -10.78
C GLU A 135 10.25 23.50 -9.48
N LEU A 136 10.99 24.10 -8.55
CA LEU A 136 10.45 24.60 -7.29
C LEU A 136 9.55 25.81 -7.58
N VAL A 137 8.24 25.65 -7.41
CA VAL A 137 7.26 26.75 -7.55
C VAL A 137 7.63 27.89 -6.58
N LYS A 138 8.30 28.92 -7.10
CA LYS A 138 8.62 30.13 -6.34
C LYS A 138 7.36 31.00 -6.25
N ARG A 139 6.70 30.91 -5.07
CA ARG A 139 5.72 31.86 -4.48
C ARG A 139 4.27 31.75 -4.97
N PRO A 140 3.43 30.91 -4.34
CA PRO A 140 2.02 30.77 -4.68
C PRO A 140 1.08 31.86 -4.11
N TYR A 141 1.53 32.80 -3.26
CA TYR A 141 0.61 33.67 -2.49
C TYR A 141 0.67 35.18 -2.79
N LYS A 142 1.27 35.63 -3.91
CA LYS A 142 1.39 37.07 -4.21
C LYS A 142 0.33 37.67 -5.13
N ALA A 143 -0.82 37.02 -5.32
CA ALA A 143 -1.85 37.46 -6.27
C ALA A 143 -3.23 37.78 -5.65
N VAL A 144 -3.31 38.16 -4.37
CA VAL A 144 -4.54 38.76 -3.82
C VAL A 144 -4.19 39.95 -2.93
N THR A 145 -3.83 41.08 -3.54
CA THR A 145 -3.87 42.38 -2.88
C THR A 145 -4.65 43.35 -3.77
N GLY A 146 -5.96 43.39 -3.56
CA GLY A 146 -6.88 44.28 -4.25
C GLY A 146 -8.24 44.37 -3.56
N LEU A 147 -8.29 44.20 -2.23
CA LEU A 147 -9.55 44.11 -1.49
C LEU A 147 -9.52 44.89 -0.17
N TRP A 148 -8.86 46.05 -0.14
CA TRP A 148 -9.05 47.05 0.91
C TRP A 148 -8.85 48.44 0.34
N GLN A 149 -9.92 48.97 -0.28
CA GLN A 149 -10.09 50.40 -0.54
C GLN A 149 -11.60 50.69 -0.62
N ARG A 150 -12.25 50.83 0.52
CA ARG A 150 -12.84 52.08 1.03
C ARG A 150 -13.73 51.80 2.24
#